data_AF-A0A5C7R858-F1
#
_entry.id   AF-A0A5C7R858-F1
#
_cell.length_a   1.000
_cell.length_b   1.000
_cell.length_c   1.000
_cell.angle_alpha   90.00
_cell.angle_beta   90.00
_cell.angle_gamma   90.00
#
_symmetry.space_group_name_H-M   'P 1'
#
loop_
_entity.id
_entity.type
_entity.pdbx_description
1 polymer ?
#
loop_
_entity_poly.entity_id
_entity_poly.type
_entity_poly.pdbx_seq_one_letter_code
_entity_poly.pdbx_strand_id
1 'polypeptide(L)'
;MHQQSNEAKGVNSRPNRLPTLSREQINFALDVTAEHLPTVVNVLVKLMAFSALFWAVLKVFLVADKAGVLYALLFSGMHLPFCLFSVLFVLWFFDEYQSMGYFALFSAVINALLI
;
A
#
# COMPACT_ATOMS: atom_id res chain seq x y z
N MET A 1 -34.00 -37.40 -56.45
CA MET A 1 -34.11 -35.99 -56.87
C MET A 1 -34.78 -35.21 -55.76
N HIS A 2 -34.27 -33.99 -55.53
CA HIS A 2 -34.76 -32.94 -54.61
C HIS A 2 -34.52 -33.13 -53.11
N GLN A 3 -34.11 -32.13 -52.33
CA GLN A 3 -33.43 -30.85 -52.57
C GLN A 3 -33.05 -30.33 -51.18
N GLN A 4 -31.87 -29.71 -51.05
CA GLN A 4 -31.41 -29.05 -49.83
C GLN A 4 -32.40 -27.98 -49.35
N SER A 5 -32.62 -27.88 -48.04
CA SER A 5 -32.80 -26.59 -47.39
C SER A 5 -32.56 -26.68 -45.89
N ASN A 6 -31.52 -25.96 -45.46
CA ASN A 6 -31.41 -25.24 -44.20
C ASN A 6 -31.52 -26.01 -42.87
N GLU A 7 -30.37 -26.19 -42.22
CA GLU A 7 -30.18 -25.54 -40.92
C GLU A 7 -28.68 -25.43 -40.61
N ALA A 8 -28.18 -24.20 -40.69
CA ALA A 8 -26.90 -23.83 -40.12
C ALA A 8 -26.99 -23.99 -38.60
N LYS A 9 -26.41 -25.06 -38.04
CA LYS A 9 -26.28 -25.15 -36.58
C LYS A 9 -25.13 -26.05 -36.18
N GLY A 10 -24.10 -25.44 -35.61
CA GLY A 10 -22.94 -26.14 -35.07
C GLY A 10 -21.64 -25.34 -34.99
N VAL A 11 -21.66 -24.04 -35.33
CA VAL A 11 -20.58 -23.14 -34.89
C VAL A 11 -20.78 -22.87 -33.40
N ASN A 12 -19.73 -23.15 -32.61
CA ASN A 12 -19.57 -22.80 -31.20
C ASN A 12 -20.48 -23.50 -30.18
N SER A 13 -19.96 -24.58 -29.60
CA SER A 13 -20.32 -24.99 -28.24
C SER A 13 -19.08 -25.50 -27.50
N ARG A 14 -18.01 -24.69 -27.47
CA ARG A 14 -17.18 -24.69 -26.26
C ARG A 14 -17.95 -23.83 -25.27
N PRO A 15 -18.53 -24.40 -24.20
CA PRO A 15 -19.05 -23.55 -23.15
C PRO A 15 -17.84 -22.79 -22.61
N ASN A 16 -17.86 -21.47 -22.77
CA ASN A 16 -17.12 -20.56 -21.91
C ASN A 16 -17.63 -20.80 -20.48
N ARG A 17 -17.16 -21.89 -19.85
CA ARG A 17 -17.27 -22.09 -18.42
C ARG A 17 -16.34 -21.06 -17.80
N LEU A 18 -16.85 -19.85 -17.60
CA LEU A 18 -16.40 -19.10 -16.43
C LEU A 18 -16.66 -20.04 -15.24
N PRO A 19 -15.66 -20.38 -14.44
CA PRO A 19 -15.90 -21.20 -13.26
C PRO A 19 -16.87 -20.43 -12.37
N THR A 20 -18.11 -20.89 -12.26
CA THR A 20 -19.05 -20.40 -11.26
C THR A 20 -18.52 -20.87 -9.91
N LEU A 21 -17.61 -20.07 -9.34
CA LEU A 21 -17.05 -20.28 -8.01
C LEU A 21 -18.21 -20.54 -7.05
N SER A 22 -18.22 -21.69 -6.39
CA SER A 22 -19.30 -22.00 -5.45
C SER A 22 -19.29 -20.96 -4.32
N ARG A 23 -20.45 -20.64 -3.73
CA ARG A 23 -20.48 -19.68 -2.60
C ARG A 23 -19.56 -20.10 -1.46
N GLU A 24 -19.32 -21.40 -1.29
CA GLU A 24 -18.36 -21.92 -0.32
C GLU A 24 -16.92 -21.57 -0.68
N GLN A 25 -16.53 -21.64 -1.95
CA GLN A 25 -15.20 -21.19 -2.40
C GLN A 25 -15.02 -19.68 -2.22
N ILE A 26 -16.07 -18.88 -2.43
CA ILE A 26 -16.03 -17.43 -2.20
C ILE A 26 -15.87 -17.14 -0.72
N ASN A 27 -16.67 -17.79 0.13
CA ASN A 27 -16.60 -17.61 1.58
C ASN A 27 -15.25 -18.07 2.13
N PHE A 28 -14.72 -19.20 1.66
CA PHE A 28 -13.40 -19.69 2.02
C PHE A 28 -12.29 -18.71 1.60
N ALA A 29 -12.34 -18.21 0.36
CA ALA A 29 -11.37 -17.21 -0.11
C ALA A 29 -11.48 -15.90 0.69
N LEU A 30 -12.70 -15.50 1.07
CA LEU A 30 -12.94 -14.31 1.89
C LEU A 30 -12.38 -14.50 3.30
N ASP A 31 -12.56 -15.67 3.90
CA ASP A 31 -12.08 -16.00 5.25
C ASP A 31 -10.54 -16.03 5.30
N VAL A 32 -9.92 -16.72 4.33
CA VAL A 32 -8.46 -16.74 4.17
C VAL A 32 -7.91 -15.34 3.95
N THR A 33 -8.58 -14.53 3.12
CA THR A 33 -8.17 -13.14 2.89
C THR A 33 -8.32 -12.31 4.17
N ALA A 34 -9.44 -12.42 4.89
CA ALA A 34 -9.69 -11.69 6.12
C ALA A 34 -8.65 -11.99 7.20
N GLU A 35 -8.15 -13.22 7.26
CA GLU A 35 -7.10 -13.63 8.19
C GLU A 35 -5.73 -13.00 7.85
N HIS A 36 -5.38 -12.91 6.57
CA HIS A 36 -4.05 -12.45 6.12
C HIS A 36 -3.97 -10.94 5.86
N LEU A 37 -5.09 -10.30 5.52
CA LEU A 37 -5.18 -8.88 5.21
C LEU A 37 -4.60 -7.97 6.31
N PRO A 38 -4.93 -8.13 7.61
CA PRO A 38 -4.42 -7.23 8.64
C PRO A 38 -2.90 -7.31 8.77
N THR A 39 -2.33 -8.51 8.65
CA THR A 39 -0.88 -8.73 8.74
C THR A 39 -0.15 -8.10 7.56
N VAL A 40 -0.66 -8.29 6.34
CA VAL A 40 -0.07 -7.71 5.13
C VAL A 40 -0.13 -6.18 5.19
N VAL A 41 -1.29 -5.62 5.55
CA VAL A 41 -1.48 -4.17 5.66
C VAL A 41 -0.54 -3.56 6.70
N ASN A 42 -0.35 -4.22 7.83
CA ASN A 42 0.56 -3.78 8.89
C ASN A 42 2.01 -3.69 8.41
N VAL A 43 2.51 -4.74 7.75
CA VAL A 43 3.85 -4.74 7.17
C VAL A 43 4.00 -3.62 6.14
N LEU A 44 3.01 -3.44 5.27
CA LEU A 44 3.02 -2.37 4.26
C LEU A 44 3.09 -0.98 4.90
N VAL A 45 2.29 -0.73 5.94
CA VAL A 45 2.27 0.58 6.63
C VAL A 45 3.61 0.86 7.30
N LYS A 46 4.19 -0.12 7.98
CA LYS A 46 5.51 0.01 8.61
C LYS A 46 6.61 0.28 7.57
N LEU A 47 6.60 -0.44 6.44
CA LEU A 47 7.52 -0.20 5.33
C LEU A 47 7.35 1.21 4.72
N MET A 48 6.11 1.65 4.57
CA MET A 48 5.83 2.98 4.02
C MET A 48 6.33 4.07 4.96
N ALA A 49 6.18 3.91 6.28
CA ALA A 49 6.74 4.81 7.28
C ALA A 49 8.29 4.87 7.22
N PHE A 50 8.96 3.72 7.08
CA PHE A 50 10.42 3.69 6.87
C PHE A 50 10.85 4.37 5.57
N SER A 51 10.09 4.18 4.48
CA SER A 51 10.38 4.83 3.20
C SER A 51 10.26 6.36 3.30
N ALA A 52 9.28 6.86 4.05
CA ALA A 52 9.11 8.29 4.31
C ALA A 52 10.30 8.85 5.12
N LEU A 53 10.75 8.13 6.16
CA LEU A 53 11.94 8.52 6.93
C LEU A 53 13.20 8.54 6.06
N PHE A 54 13.40 7.51 5.24
CA PHE A 54 14.52 7.44 4.33
C PHE A 54 14.53 8.62 3.34
N TRP A 55 13.36 8.97 2.80
CA TRP A 55 13.21 10.11 1.91
C TRP A 55 13.53 11.44 2.60
N ALA A 56 13.04 11.65 3.83
CA ALA A 56 13.34 12.82 4.64
C ALA A 56 14.85 12.98 4.87
N VAL A 57 15.53 11.89 5.25
CA VAL A 57 16.99 11.87 5.43
C VAL A 57 17.72 12.20 4.12
N LEU A 58 17.30 11.62 3.00
CA LEU A 58 17.90 11.89 1.70
C LEU A 58 17.79 13.37 1.31
N LYS A 59 16.64 14.00 1.55
CA LYS A 59 16.48 15.44 1.32
C LYS A 59 17.41 16.28 2.19
N VAL A 60 17.61 15.92 3.46
CA VAL A 60 18.58 16.61 4.32
C VAL A 60 19.99 16.56 3.73
N PHE A 61 20.41 15.42 3.19
CA PHE A 61 21.70 15.30 2.50
C PHE A 61 21.78 16.18 1.24
N LEU A 62 20.71 16.22 0.43
CA LEU A 62 20.65 17.11 -0.74
C LEU A 62 20.72 18.59 -0.35
N VAL A 63 20.06 18.99 0.73
CA VAL A 63 20.15 20.36 1.27
C VAL A 63 21.56 20.65 1.79
N ALA A 64 22.22 19.67 2.43
CA ALA A 64 23.58 19.83 2.93
C ALA A 64 24.59 20.08 1.79
N ASP A 65 24.42 19.40 0.66
CA ASP A 65 25.24 19.59 -0.54
C ASP A 65 25.00 20.98 -1.19
N LYS A 66 23.74 21.44 -1.23
CA LYS A 66 23.37 22.69 -1.93
C LYS A 66 23.55 23.96 -1.11
N ALA A 67 23.18 23.93 0.17
CA ALA A 67 23.13 25.10 1.05
C ALA A 67 24.16 25.06 2.18
N GLY A 68 24.92 23.95 2.28
CA GLY A 68 25.91 23.73 3.31
C GLY A 68 25.36 23.02 4.56
N VAL A 69 26.28 22.42 5.31
CA VAL A 69 25.97 21.55 6.47
C VAL A 69 25.22 22.30 7.57
N LEU A 70 25.53 23.57 7.82
CA LEU A 70 24.88 24.37 8.87
C LEU A 70 23.38 24.56 8.59
N TYR A 71 23.04 24.80 7.33
CA TYR A 71 21.66 25.00 6.89
C TYR A 71 20.87 23.68 6.95
N ALA A 72 21.48 22.58 6.52
CA ALA A 72 20.92 21.24 6.68
C ALA A 72 20.73 20.84 8.15
N LEU A 73 21.62 21.26 9.05
CA LEU A 73 21.49 20.99 10.48
C LEU A 73 20.27 21.72 11.08
N LEU A 74 20.08 23.00 10.75
CA LEU A 74 18.92 23.78 11.19
C LEU A 74 17.62 23.23 10.59
N PHE A 75 17.65 22.86 9.31
CA PHE A 75 16.52 22.32 8.58
C PHE A 75 16.08 20.94 9.11
N SER A 76 17.05 20.04 9.28
CA SER A 76 16.81 18.72 9.88
C SER A 76 16.38 18.83 11.34
N GLY A 77 16.91 19.80 12.10
CA GLY A 77 16.59 19.99 13.51
C GLY A 77 15.12 20.24 13.81
N MET A 78 14.36 20.81 12.86
CA MET A 78 12.90 20.93 13.01
C MET A 78 12.17 19.70 12.48
N HIS A 79 12.37 19.33 11.21
CA HIS A 79 11.46 18.38 10.57
C HIS A 79 11.84 16.90 10.75
N LEU A 80 13.13 16.59 10.88
CA LEU A 80 13.59 15.21 11.01
C LEU A 80 13.11 14.55 12.32
N PRO A 81 13.15 15.24 13.49
CA PRO A 81 12.60 14.69 14.73
C PRO A 81 11.09 14.43 14.66
N PHE A 82 10.30 15.33 14.05
CA PHE A 82 8.85 15.11 13.90
C PHE A 82 8.54 13.94 12.96
N CYS A 83 9.31 13.80 11.88
CA CYS A 83 9.20 12.66 10.97
C CYS A 83 9.55 11.35 11.71
N LEU A 84 10.68 11.31 12.43
CA LEU A 84 11.11 10.15 13.21
C LEU A 84 10.09 9.79 14.30
N PHE A 85 9.59 10.79 15.04
CA PHE A 85 8.56 10.59 16.05
C PHE A 85 7.29 10.00 15.45
N SER A 86 6.83 10.52 14.31
CA SER A 86 5.65 10.00 13.61
C SER A 86 5.86 8.54 13.18
N VAL A 87 7.05 8.19 12.68
CA VAL A 87 7.40 6.82 12.27
C VAL A 87 7.46 5.86 13.46
N LEU A 88 8.06 6.27 14.58
CA LEU A 88 8.05 5.50 15.83
C LEU A 88 6.62 5.30 16.33
N PHE A 89 5.77 6.32 16.19
CA PHE A 89 4.36 6.23 16.55
C PHE A 89 3.60 5.24 15.66
N VAL A 90 3.87 5.23 14.34
CA VAL A 90 3.32 4.20 13.43
C VAL A 90 3.78 2.81 13.87
N LEU A 91 5.08 2.63 14.12
CA LEU A 91 5.63 1.32 14.50
C LEU A 91 5.02 0.79 15.80
N TRP A 92 4.72 1.68 16.75
CA TRP A 92 4.24 1.29 18.07
C TRP A 92 2.71 1.21 18.17
N PHE A 93 1.99 2.19 17.63
CA PHE A 93 0.53 2.27 17.77
C PHE A 93 -0.26 1.55 16.67
N PHE A 94 0.34 1.22 15.52
CA PHE A 94 -0.42 0.60 14.43
C PHE A 94 -0.95 -0.80 14.79
N ASP A 95 -0.25 -1.53 15.66
CA ASP A 95 -0.64 -2.86 16.11
C ASP A 95 -1.88 -2.85 17.01
N GLU A 96 -2.03 -1.82 17.85
CA GLU A 96 -3.09 -1.72 18.87
C GLU A 96 -4.25 -0.78 18.42
N TYR A 97 -3.93 0.29 17.70
CA TYR A 97 -4.87 1.31 17.24
C TYR A 97 -4.62 1.68 15.77
N GLN A 98 -5.18 0.88 14.85
CA GLN A 98 -5.00 1.07 13.40
C GLN A 98 -5.33 2.50 12.93
N SER A 99 -6.41 3.11 13.43
CA SER A 99 -6.82 4.48 13.05
C SER A 99 -5.77 5.54 13.41
N MET A 100 -5.22 5.46 14.63
CA MET A 100 -4.16 6.34 15.09
C MET A 100 -2.85 6.10 14.34
N GLY A 101 -2.56 4.83 14.03
CA GLY A 101 -1.42 4.47 13.19
C GLY A 101 -1.50 5.06 11.77
N TYR A 102 -2.68 5.06 11.13
CA TYR A 102 -2.85 5.73 9.83
C TYR A 102 -2.69 7.25 9.90
N PHE A 103 -3.16 7.88 10.97
CA PHE A 103 -2.95 9.32 11.19
C PHE A 103 -1.46 9.64 11.36
N ALA A 104 -0.74 8.82 12.12
CA ALA A 104 0.71 8.93 12.27
C ALA A 104 1.45 8.71 10.95
N LEU A 105 1.00 7.77 10.10
CA LEU A 105 1.56 7.56 8.77
C LEU A 105 1.34 8.78 7.88
N PHE A 106 0.13 9.35 7.88
CA PHE A 106 -0.16 10.57 7.15
C PHE A 106 0.73 11.72 7.61
N SER A 107 0.89 11.92 8.92
CA SER A 107 1.82 12.90 9.50
C SER A 107 3.26 12.66 9.05
N ALA A 108 3.74 11.40 9.07
CA ALA A 108 5.09 11.05 8.64
C ALA A 108 5.32 11.38 7.15
N VAL A 109 4.36 11.06 6.29
CA VAL A 109 4.42 11.35 4.85
C VAL A 109 4.39 12.84 4.58
N ILE A 110 3.50 13.60 5.21
CA ILE A 110 3.44 15.05 5.05
C ILE A 110 4.74 15.71 5.52
N ASN A 111 5.28 15.30 6.67
CA ASN A 111 6.56 15.81 7.15
C ASN A 111 7.72 15.46 6.19
N ALA A 112 7.74 14.26 5.61
CA ALA A 112 8.74 13.88 4.62
C ALA A 112 8.62 14.64 3.29
N LEU A 113 7.41 15.07 2.92
CA LEU A 113 7.16 15.87 1.72
C LEU A 113 7.47 17.36 1.91
N LEU A 114 7.26 17.90 3.12
CA LEU A 114 7.49 19.30 3.47
C LEU A 114 8.96 19.65 3.74
N ILE A 115 9.77 18.67 4.17
CA ILE A 115 11.24 18.70 4.03
C ILE A 115 11.58 18.86 2.56
#